data_AF-A0AAW4QZC2-F1
#
_entry.id   AF-A0AAW4QZC2-F1
#
_cell.length_a   1.000
_cell.length_b   1.000
_cell.length_c   1.000
_cell.angle_alpha   90.00
_cell.angle_beta   90.00
_cell.angle_gamma   90.00
#
_symmetry.space_group_name_H-M   'P 1'
#
loop_
_entity.id
_entity.type
_entity.pdbx_description
1 polymer ?
#
loop_
_entity_poly.entity_id
_entity_poly.type
_entity_poly.pdbx_seq_one_letter_code
_entity_poly.pdbx_strand_id
1 'polypeptide(L)'
;MEFIKYAVIIIIALSCLSELYMFKFQKSQEARDERGLEIQYKTTNFLYNTLYLGIVILFLLNILQYITAEQFVNILLYFFISLGIIKVAYSYWRRSY
;
A
#
# COMPACT_ATOMS: atom_id res chain seq x y z
N MET A 1 -14.97 -7.69 -19.12
CA MET A 1 -13.50 -7.61 -19.23
C MET A 1 -12.98 -6.19 -19.31
N GLU A 2 -13.56 -5.31 -20.14
CA GLU A 2 -13.06 -3.92 -20.29
C GLU A 2 -13.10 -3.11 -18.99
N PHE A 3 -14.17 -3.19 -18.19
CA PHE A 3 -14.26 -2.50 -16.90
C PHE A 3 -13.10 -2.85 -15.94
N ILE A 4 -12.73 -4.13 -15.84
CA ILE A 4 -11.64 -4.58 -14.96
C ILE A 4 -10.30 -4.01 -15.44
N LYS A 5 -10.07 -3.97 -16.75
CA LYS A 5 -8.86 -3.35 -17.33
C LYS A 5 -8.76 -1.87 -16.94
N TYR A 6 -9.85 -1.11 -17.10
CA TYR A 6 -9.87 0.30 -16.72
C TYR A 6 -9.67 0.51 -15.21
N ALA A 7 -10.29 -0.32 -14.37
CA ALA A 7 -10.11 -0.26 -12.92
C ALA A 7 -8.64 -0.50 -12.52
N VAL A 8 -7.97 -1.48 -13.13
CA VAL A 8 -6.54 -1.75 -12.89
C VAL A 8 -5.67 -0.56 -13.32
N ILE A 9 -5.94 0.04 -14.48
CA ILE A 9 -5.21 1.22 -14.96
C ILE A 9 -5.37 2.39 -13.97
N ILE A 10 -6.58 2.62 -13.45
CA ILE A 10 -6.85 3.65 -12.45
C ILE A 10 -6.07 3.38 -11.16
N ILE A 11 -6.07 2.15 -10.65
CA ILE A 11 -5.33 1.79 -9.43
C ILE A 11 -3.83 2.03 -9.62
N ILE A 12 -3.27 1.64 -10.77
CA ILE A 12 -1.85 1.86 -11.07
C ILE A 12 -1.56 3.36 -11.13
N ALA A 13 -2.37 4.15 -11.85
CA ALA A 13 -2.19 5.60 -11.94
C ALA A 13 -2.27 6.28 -10.57
N LEU A 14 -3.25 5.91 -9.74
CA LEU A 14 -3.38 6.41 -8.37
C LEU A 14 -2.19 6.01 -7.50
N SER A 15 -1.67 4.79 -7.68
CA SER A 15 -0.48 4.33 -6.94
C SER A 15 0.75 5.15 -7.32
N CYS A 16 0.95 5.43 -8.62
CA CYS A 16 2.02 6.32 -9.08
C CYS A 16 1.89 7.75 -8.49
N LEU A 17 0.68 8.32 -8.52
CA LEU A 17 0.42 9.63 -7.91
C LEU A 17 0.67 9.61 -6.39
N SER A 18 0.35 8.49 -5.74
CA SER A 18 0.56 8.30 -4.31
C SER A 18 2.05 8.29 -3.95
N GLU A 19 2.88 7.62 -4.76
CA GLU A 19 4.33 7.65 -4.60
C GLU A 19 4.90 9.06 -4.79
N LEU A 20 4.45 9.78 -5.83
CA LEU A 20 4.86 11.17 -6.06
C LEU A 20 4.52 12.10 -4.89
N TYR A 21 3.32 11.94 -4.31
CA TYR A 21 2.90 12.67 -3.12
C TYR A 21 3.84 12.38 -1.94
N MET A 22 4.15 11.10 -1.68
CA MET A 22 5.04 10.72 -0.58
C MET A 22 6.46 11.22 -0.79
N PHE A 23 7.00 11.17 -2.01
CA PHE A 23 8.31 11.74 -2.30
C PHE A 23 8.37 13.24 -2.03
N LYS A 24 7.29 13.97 -2.36
CA LYS A 24 7.21 15.39 -2.04
C LYS A 24 7.19 15.62 -0.53
N PHE A 25 6.43 14.81 0.22
CA PHE A 25 6.41 14.88 1.68
C PHE A 25 7.79 14.59 2.28
N GLN A 26 8.45 13.48 1.91
CA GLN A 26 9.76 13.11 2.45
C GLN A 26 10.86 14.16 2.20
N LYS A 27 10.71 14.99 1.16
CA LYS A 27 11.62 16.10 0.87
C LYS A 27 11.29 17.40 1.62
N SER A 28 10.12 17.51 2.25
CA SER A 28 9.70 18.71 2.97
C SER A 28 10.49 18.90 4.27
N GLN A 29 10.46 20.12 4.81
CA GLN A 29 11.03 20.40 6.14
C GLN A 29 10.26 19.63 7.23
N GLU A 30 8.93 19.60 7.15
CA GLU A 30 8.06 18.86 8.08
C GLU A 30 8.47 17.39 8.23
N ALA A 31 8.91 16.74 7.16
CA ALA A 31 9.33 15.34 7.22
C ALA A 31 10.68 15.14 7.93
N ARG A 32 11.51 16.18 8.05
CA ARG A 32 12.82 16.13 8.72
C ARG A 32 12.74 16.46 10.20
N ASP A 33 11.64 17.04 10.64
CA ASP A 33 11.37 17.30 12.04
C ASP A 33 11.07 15.99 12.79
N GLU A 34 11.22 15.98 14.11
CA GLU A 34 11.03 14.78 14.95
C GLU A 34 9.66 14.14 14.73
N ARG A 35 8.60 14.95 14.66
CA ARG A 35 7.24 14.49 14.36
C ARG A 35 7.14 13.87 12.96
N GLY A 36 7.80 14.45 11.96
CA GLY A 36 7.83 13.94 10.60
C GLY A 36 8.51 12.57 10.50
N LEU A 37 9.62 12.39 11.23
CA LEU A 37 10.32 11.11 11.33
C LEU A 37 9.44 10.05 12.02
N GLU A 38 8.75 10.41 13.09
CA GLU A 38 7.82 9.51 13.78
C GLU A 38 6.68 9.06 12.86
N ILE A 39 6.09 9.99 12.10
CA ILE A 39 5.02 9.68 11.13
C ILE A 39 5.52 8.70 10.07
N GLN A 40 6.72 8.93 9.52
CA GLN A 40 7.32 8.03 8.53
C GLN A 40 7.58 6.63 9.08
N TYR A 41 8.10 6.54 10.30
CA TYR A 41 8.34 5.27 10.97
C TYR A 41 7.04 4.52 11.22
N LYS A 42 6.04 5.17 11.81
CA LYS A 42 4.72 4.57 12.07
C LYS A 42 4.02 4.13 10.79
N THR A 43 4.11 4.93 9.73
CA THR A 43 3.56 4.59 8.41
C THR A 43 4.24 3.35 7.84
N THR A 44 5.57 3.30 7.86
CA THR A 44 6.34 2.14 7.37
C THR A 44 6.01 0.88 8.17
N ASN A 45 5.98 0.97 9.49
CA ASN A 45 5.62 -0.16 10.36
C ASN A 45 4.18 -0.64 10.10
N PHE A 46 3.22 0.28 9.96
CA PHE A 46 1.84 -0.07 9.63
C PHE A 46 1.73 -0.81 8.29
N LEU A 47 2.42 -0.34 7.25
CA LEU A 47 2.43 -0.99 5.93
C LEU A 47 3.10 -2.36 5.97
N TYR A 48 4.20 -2.51 6.70
CA TYR A 48 4.89 -3.79 6.85
C TYR A 48 3.99 -4.82 7.53
N ASN A 49 3.35 -4.44 8.64
CA ASN A 49 2.41 -5.32 9.35
C ASN A 49 1.20 -5.67 8.46
N THR A 50 0.69 -4.70 7.70
CA THR A 50 -0.43 -4.93 6.76
C THR A 50 -0.03 -5.89 5.64
N LEU A 51 1.15 -5.71 5.04
CA LEU A 51 1.67 -6.62 4.02
C LEU A 51 1.85 -8.03 4.58
N TYR A 52 2.48 -8.15 5.76
CA TYR A 52 2.71 -9.42 6.42
C TYR A 52 1.41 -10.17 6.69
N LEU A 53 0.43 -9.50 7.30
CA LEU A 53 -0.89 -10.09 7.55
C LEU A 53 -1.59 -10.51 6.25
N GLY A 54 -1.52 -9.68 5.21
CA GLY A 54 -2.08 -10.00 3.90
C GLY A 54 -1.45 -11.26 3.29
N ILE A 55 -0.11 -11.39 3.36
CA ILE A 55 0.60 -12.59 2.89
C ILE A 55 0.16 -13.83 3.68
N VAL A 56 0.10 -13.75 5.02
CA VAL A 56 -0.34 -14.87 5.87
C VAL A 56 -1.75 -15.32 5.50
N ILE A 57 -2.68 -14.38 5.33
CA ILE A 57 -4.07 -14.67 4.91
C ILE A 57 -4.10 -15.35 3.53
N LEU A 58 -3.36 -14.80 2.55
CA LEU A 58 -3.29 -15.39 1.21
C LEU A 58 -2.71 -16.80 1.23
N PHE A 59 -1.72 -17.05 2.08
CA PHE A 59 -1.10 -18.37 2.23
C PHE A 59 -2.11 -19.38 2.80
N LEU A 60 -2.86 -18.99 3.83
CA LEU A 60 -3.94 -19.81 4.39
C LEU A 60 -5.02 -20.13 3.35
N LEU A 61 -5.44 -19.14 2.55
CA LEU A 61 -6.42 -19.34 1.48
C LEU A 61 -5.92 -20.32 0.41
N ASN A 62 -4.62 -20.28 0.08
CA ASN A 62 -4.03 -21.21 -0.88
C ASN A 62 -3.93 -22.64 -0.32
N ILE A 63 -3.50 -22.81 0.94
CA ILE A 63 -3.44 -24.12 1.61
C ILE A 63 -4.82 -24.77 1.68
N LEU A 64 -5.85 -23.98 2.02
CA LEU A 64 -7.24 -24.43 2.09
C LEU A 64 -7.89 -24.61 0.70
N GLN A 65 -7.11 -24.46 -0.38
CA GLN A 65 -7.54 -24.62 -1.77
C GLN A 65 -8.67 -23.68 -2.21
N TYR A 66 -8.85 -22.54 -1.52
CA TYR A 66 -9.80 -21.50 -1.94
C TYR A 66 -9.29 -20.70 -3.15
N ILE A 67 -7.97 -20.61 -3.33
CA ILE A 67 -7.34 -19.90 -4.46
C ILE A 67 -6.20 -20.73 -5.07
N THR A 68 -6.01 -20.61 -6.38
CA THR A 68 -4.89 -21.25 -7.09
C THR A 68 -3.57 -20.50 -6.87
N ALA A 69 -2.45 -21.13 -7.19
CA ALA A 69 -1.13 -20.48 -7.13
C ALA A 69 -1.05 -19.25 -8.06
N GLU A 70 -1.68 -19.30 -9.24
CA GLU A 70 -1.75 -18.16 -10.15
C GLU A 70 -2.56 -17.00 -9.55
N GLN A 71 -3.72 -17.30 -8.95
CA GLN A 71 -4.52 -16.31 -8.25
C GLN A 71 -3.77 -15.70 -7.06
N PHE A 72 -3.03 -16.51 -6.30
CA PHE A 72 -2.19 -16.03 -5.20
C PHE A 72 -1.21 -14.95 -5.67
N VAL A 73 -0.45 -15.22 -6.74
CA VAL A 73 0.55 -14.27 -7.27
C VAL A 73 -0.13 -12.99 -7.75
N ASN A 74 -1.24 -13.11 -8.48
CA ASN A 74 -1.97 -11.96 -9.00
C ASN A 74 -2.56 -11.09 -7.89
N ILE A 75 -3.18 -11.71 -6.87
CA ILE A 75 -3.74 -10.98 -5.72
C ILE A 75 -2.62 -10.29 -4.94
N LEU A 76 -1.50 -10.97 -4.70
CA LEU A 76 -0.36 -10.39 -3.99
C LEU A 76 0.19 -9.15 -4.71
N LEU A 77 0.30 -9.21 -6.05
CA LEU A 77 0.73 -8.07 -6.86
C LEU A 77 -0.22 -6.87 -6.71
N TYR A 78 -1.52 -7.07 -6.90
CA TYR A 78 -2.49 -5.97 -6.78
C TYR A 78 -2.58 -5.43 -5.36
N PHE A 79 -2.47 -6.30 -4.35
CA PHE A 79 -2.41 -5.91 -2.96
C PHE A 79 -1.18 -5.04 -2.69
N PHE A 80 0.01 -5.47 -3.14
CA PHE A 80 1.24 -4.68 -3.01
C PHE A 80 1.12 -3.30 -3.66
N ILE A 81 0.56 -3.21 -4.87
CA ILE A 81 0.33 -1.93 -5.55
C ILE A 81 -0.60 -1.03 -4.71
N SER A 82 -1.70 -1.59 -4.19
CA SER A 82 -2.66 -0.84 -3.37
C SER A 82 -2.09 -0.30 -2.06
N LEU A 83 -1.01 -0.92 -1.52
CA LEU A 83 -0.32 -0.40 -0.33
C LEU A 83 0.26 1.00 -0.58
N GLY A 84 0.59 1.38 -1.82
CA GLY A 84 1.02 2.73 -2.15
C GLY A 84 -0.06 3.78 -1.87
N ILE A 85 -1.33 3.44 -2.15
CA ILE A 85 -2.49 4.31 -1.87
C ILE A 85 -2.76 4.36 -0.36
N ILE A 86 -2.73 3.19 0.31
CA ILE A 86 -2.91 3.08 1.76
C ILE A 86 -1.84 3.89 2.52
N LYS A 87 -0.59 3.87 2.05
CA LYS A 87 0.51 4.66 2.60
C LYS A 87 0.18 6.14 2.66
N VAL A 88 -0.32 6.70 1.56
CA VAL A 88 -0.69 8.12 1.48
C VAL A 88 -1.86 8.43 2.39
N ALA A 89 -2.90 7.60 2.37
CA ALA A 89 -4.07 7.78 3.22
C ALA A 89 -3.69 7.79 4.72
N TYR A 90 -2.87 6.83 5.14
CA TYR A 90 -2.41 6.72 6.52
C TYR A 90 -1.49 7.89 6.91
N SER A 91 -0.52 8.22 6.07
CA SER A 91 0.40 9.34 6.30
C SER A 91 -0.35 10.67 6.41
N TYR A 92 -1.32 10.91 5.52
CA TYR A 92 -2.16 12.11 5.56
C TYR A 92 -2.97 12.20 6.86
N TRP A 93 -3.63 11.11 7.24
CA TRP A 93 -4.39 11.06 8.49
C TRP A 93 -3.52 11.34 9.73
N ARG A 94 -2.30 10.80 9.76
CA ARG A 94 -1.33 11.02 10.86
C ARG A 94 -0.76 12.44 10.91
N ARG A 95 -0.84 13.21 9.81
CA ARG A 95 -0.43 14.62 9.77
C ARG A 95 -1.55 15.56 10.22
N SER A 96 -2.80 15.15 10.01
CA SER A 96 -3.99 15.92 10.42
C SER A 96 -4.28 15.87 11.92
N TYR A 97 -3.74 14.89 12.65
CA TYR A 97 -3.88 14.68 14.09
C TYR A 97 -2.59 15.07 14.81
#